data_AF-A0A8H4UXM9-F1
#
_entry.id   AF-A0A8H4UXM9-F1
#
_cell.length_a   1.000
_cell.length_b   1.000
_cell.length_c   1.000
_cell.angle_alpha   90.00
_cell.angle_beta   90.00
_cell.angle_gamma   90.00
#
_symmetry.space_group_name_H-M   'P 1'
#
loop_
_entity.id
_entity.type
_entity.pdbx_description
1 polymer ?
#
loop_
_entity_poly.entity_id
_entity_poly.type
_entity_poly.pdbx_seq_one_letter_code
_entity_poly.pdbx_strand_id
1 'polypeptide(L)'
;ALYDDEFRKALGLKYGSGGERSLELLQGILIYCAWHPFQLRPKNGQLDHCLRIAGDLVHDLDLDEDFLSSSDPRSRGLADHELDKIRAYLAYVYISLTYGVIWRGKRDLPNSCPLWISVATETLQYNAQVDGDSTLVALVRTSSLFTDVSGIKEGDSQMAANCQVILRRLEEEFLEMQTNTKKLITGIGD
;
A
#
# COMPACT_ATOMS: atom_id res chain seq x y z
N ALA A 1 11.71 10.82 18.95
CA ALA A 1 11.65 10.84 20.44
C ALA A 1 10.38 11.53 20.95
N LEU A 2 10.24 12.87 20.82
CA LEU A 2 9.02 13.56 21.29
C LEU A 2 7.78 13.21 20.45
N TYR A 3 7.90 13.26 19.12
CA TYR A 3 6.82 12.93 18.19
C TYR A 3 6.33 11.47 18.31
N ASP A 4 7.24 10.53 18.56
CA ASP A 4 6.88 9.10 18.74
C ASP A 4 6.07 8.88 20.02
N ASP A 5 6.42 9.57 21.11
CA ASP A 5 5.72 9.47 22.38
C ASP A 5 4.35 10.15 22.34
N GLU A 6 4.23 11.28 21.66
CA GLU A 6 2.95 11.96 21.45
C GLU A 6 2.02 11.13 20.57
N PHE A 7 2.52 10.60 19.45
CA PHE A 7 1.75 9.72 18.58
C PHE A 7 1.29 8.47 19.32
N ARG A 8 2.17 7.84 20.11
CA ARG A 8 1.83 6.65 20.90
C ARG A 8 0.75 6.92 21.95
N LYS A 9 0.82 8.05 22.64
CA LYS A 9 -0.22 8.44 23.60
C LYS A 9 -1.55 8.67 22.89
N ALA A 10 -1.54 9.39 21.77
CA ALA A 10 -2.74 9.62 20.97
C ALA A 10 -3.33 8.30 20.44
N LEU A 11 -2.49 7.41 19.91
CA LEU A 11 -2.91 6.10 19.41
C LEU A 11 -3.50 5.22 20.52
N GLY A 12 -2.84 5.15 21.68
CA GLY A 12 -3.32 4.37 22.83
C GLY A 12 -4.66 4.89 23.36
N LEU A 13 -4.84 6.21 23.39
CA LEU A 13 -6.11 6.83 23.79
C LEU A 13 -7.22 6.56 22.78
N LYS A 14 -6.95 6.71 21.47
CA LYS A 14 -7.93 6.56 20.41
C LYS A 14 -8.31 5.10 20.16
N TYR A 15 -7.33 4.27 19.84
CA TYR A 15 -7.56 2.86 19.49
C TYR A 15 -7.84 1.98 20.71
N GLY A 16 -7.06 2.18 21.78
CA GLY A 16 -7.09 1.34 22.98
C GLY A 16 -8.23 1.69 23.92
N SER A 17 -8.19 2.89 24.52
CA SER A 17 -9.20 3.31 25.50
C SER A 17 -10.50 3.82 24.88
N GLY A 18 -10.41 4.43 23.69
CA GLY A 18 -11.55 5.01 22.98
C GLY A 18 -12.27 4.05 22.04
N GLY A 19 -11.64 2.91 21.69
CA GLY A 19 -12.21 1.93 20.76
C GLY A 19 -12.46 2.50 19.35
N GLU A 20 -11.79 3.59 18.97
CA GLU A 20 -11.99 4.25 17.69
C GLU A 20 -11.62 3.29 16.54
N ARG A 21 -12.53 3.17 15.56
CA ARG A 21 -12.37 2.41 14.32
C ARG A 21 -12.80 3.31 13.16
N SER A 22 -11.92 4.23 12.79
CA SER A 22 -12.18 5.29 11.81
C SER A 22 -11.14 5.26 10.71
N LEU A 23 -11.54 5.75 9.52
CA LEU A 23 -10.64 5.86 8.38
C LEU A 23 -9.51 6.86 8.67
N GLU A 24 -9.81 7.92 9.41
CA GLU A 24 -8.87 8.96 9.81
C GLU A 24 -7.79 8.40 10.75
N LEU A 25 -8.16 7.50 11.66
CA LEU A 25 -7.21 6.80 12.52
C LEU A 25 -6.28 5.90 11.71
N LEU A 26 -6.82 5.14 10.75
CA LEU A 26 -6.04 4.32 9.84
C LEU A 26 -5.04 5.19 9.04
N GLN A 27 -5.52 6.26 8.41
CA GLN A 27 -4.68 7.20 7.66
C GLN A 27 -3.57 7.79 8.54
N GLY A 28 -3.86 8.18 9.77
CA GLY A 28 -2.87 8.69 10.72
C GLY A 28 -1.76 7.67 11.03
N ILE A 29 -2.13 6.39 11.20
CA ILE A 29 -1.16 5.29 11.40
C ILE A 29 -0.32 5.07 10.15
N LEU A 30 -0.92 5.08 8.96
CA LEU A 30 -0.21 4.89 7.71
C LEU A 30 0.78 6.03 7.42
N ILE A 31 0.39 7.28 7.68
CA ILE A 31 1.28 8.45 7.58
C ILE A 31 2.45 8.30 8.55
N TYR A 32 2.18 7.92 9.80
CA TYR A 32 3.23 7.64 10.78
C TYR A 32 4.19 6.56 10.26
N CYS A 33 3.66 5.44 9.77
CA CYS A 33 4.45 4.33 9.23
C CYS A 33 5.27 4.69 7.98
N ALA A 34 4.76 5.57 7.12
CA ALA A 34 5.42 6.02 5.89
C ALA A 34 6.55 7.03 6.14
N TRP A 35 6.44 7.85 7.18
CA TRP A 35 7.47 8.82 7.56
C TRP A 35 8.66 8.16 8.28
N HIS A 36 8.38 7.07 8.97
CA HIS A 36 9.31 6.37 9.85
C HIS A 36 10.43 5.51 9.21
N PRO A 37 10.39 5.06 7.94
CA PRO A 37 11.50 4.34 7.31
C PRO A 37 12.80 5.16 7.27
N PHE A 38 12.69 6.50 7.38
CA PHE A 38 13.82 7.42 7.36
C PHE A 38 14.44 7.70 8.73
N GLN A 39 13.83 7.28 9.85
CA GLN A 39 14.29 7.71 11.17
C GLN A 39 14.54 6.60 12.20
N LEU A 40 14.19 5.33 11.98
CA LEU A 40 14.37 4.33 13.04
C LEU A 40 14.93 2.96 12.63
N ARG A 41 15.86 2.50 13.48
CA ARG A 41 16.36 1.13 13.52
C ARG A 41 15.15 0.19 13.69
N PRO A 42 15.00 -0.86 12.87
CA PRO A 42 13.90 -1.85 12.95
C PRO A 42 13.90 -2.70 14.24
N LYS A 43 14.71 -2.37 15.26
CA LYS A 43 15.00 -3.23 16.41
C LYS A 43 13.95 -3.21 17.52
N ASN A 44 12.98 -2.27 17.51
CA ASN A 44 12.09 -2.07 18.66
C ASN A 44 10.67 -2.64 18.47
N GLY A 45 10.35 -3.30 17.35
CA GLY A 45 9.03 -3.91 17.10
C GLY A 45 7.85 -2.92 17.02
N GLN A 46 8.11 -1.62 17.03
CA GLN A 46 7.08 -0.57 17.05
C GLN A 46 6.30 -0.51 15.73
N LEU A 47 7.02 -0.60 14.61
CA LEU A 47 6.40 -0.63 13.29
C LEU A 47 5.59 -1.90 13.10
N ASP A 48 6.04 -3.03 13.65
CA ASP A 48 5.26 -4.27 13.66
C ASP A 48 3.94 -4.13 14.42
N HIS A 49 3.91 -3.36 15.51
CA HIS A 49 2.69 -3.11 16.27
C HIS A 49 1.74 -2.17 15.52
N CYS A 50 2.27 -1.07 14.96
CA CYS A 50 1.46 -0.13 14.17
C CYS A 50 0.84 -0.79 12.95
N LEU A 51 1.60 -1.64 12.23
CA LEU A 51 1.10 -2.36 11.07
C LEU A 51 0.06 -3.43 11.42
N ARG A 52 0.15 -4.05 12.61
CA ARG A 52 -0.90 -4.94 13.09
C ARG A 52 -2.20 -4.17 13.37
N ILE A 53 -2.12 -3.05 14.09
CA ILE A 53 -3.29 -2.19 14.33
C ILE A 53 -3.88 -1.71 13.00
N ALA A 54 -3.05 -1.31 12.04
CA ALA A 54 -3.52 -0.91 10.72
C ALA A 54 -4.23 -2.07 9.99
N GLY A 55 -3.71 -3.29 10.09
CA GLY A 55 -4.38 -4.49 9.55
C GLY A 55 -5.73 -4.77 10.22
N ASP A 56 -5.78 -4.68 11.55
CA ASP A 56 -7.04 -4.82 12.31
C ASP A 56 -8.06 -3.75 11.86
N LEU A 57 -7.63 -2.51 11.67
CA LEU A 57 -8.49 -1.41 11.19
C LEU A 57 -8.96 -1.61 9.75
N VAL A 58 -8.11 -2.14 8.87
CA VAL A 58 -8.49 -2.48 7.49
C VAL A 58 -9.62 -3.50 7.49
N HIS A 59 -9.52 -4.52 8.35
CA HIS A 59 -10.55 -5.54 8.50
C HIS A 59 -11.82 -4.99 9.17
N ASP A 60 -11.68 -4.25 10.28
CA ASP A 60 -12.82 -3.66 11.02
C ASP A 60 -13.61 -2.63 10.18
N LEU A 61 -12.98 -2.05 9.15
CA LEU A 61 -13.60 -1.11 8.21
C LEU A 61 -14.08 -1.78 6.91
N ASP A 62 -14.00 -3.11 6.82
CA ASP A 62 -14.32 -3.92 5.64
C ASP A 62 -13.59 -3.44 4.37
N LEU A 63 -12.36 -2.94 4.53
CA LEU A 63 -11.54 -2.46 3.40
C LEU A 63 -10.83 -3.60 2.68
N ASP A 64 -10.73 -4.79 3.26
CA ASP A 64 -10.15 -5.97 2.62
C ASP A 64 -11.21 -6.89 1.97
N GLU A 65 -12.48 -6.55 2.11
CA GLU A 65 -13.61 -7.20 1.44
C GLU A 65 -13.85 -6.64 0.04
N ASP A 66 -14.43 -7.46 -0.84
CA ASP A 66 -14.72 -7.06 -2.23
C ASP A 66 -15.99 -6.19 -2.32
N PHE A 67 -15.97 -5.03 -1.66
CA PHE A 67 -17.10 -4.10 -1.62
C PHE A 67 -17.38 -3.44 -2.98
N LEU A 68 -16.49 -3.63 -3.97
CA LEU A 68 -16.60 -3.11 -5.34
C LEU A 68 -16.95 -4.16 -6.40
N SER A 69 -16.90 -5.45 -6.06
CA SER A 69 -17.25 -6.61 -6.93
C SER A 69 -18.60 -6.48 -7.64
N SER A 70 -19.50 -5.65 -7.11
CA SER A 70 -20.85 -5.46 -7.64
C SER A 70 -20.94 -4.53 -8.85
N SER A 71 -19.89 -3.77 -9.21
CA SER A 71 -19.95 -2.78 -10.29
C SER A 71 -18.66 -2.64 -11.09
N ASP A 72 -18.77 -2.45 -12.41
CA ASP A 72 -17.62 -2.29 -13.31
C ASP A 72 -16.79 -1.02 -12.93
N PRO A 73 -15.48 -1.17 -12.63
CA PRO A 73 -14.57 -0.08 -12.23
C PRO A 73 -14.56 1.14 -13.15
N ARG A 74 -14.94 0.96 -14.42
CA ARG A 74 -14.95 2.02 -15.44
C ARG A 74 -16.28 2.76 -15.56
N SER A 75 -17.34 2.23 -14.95
CA SER A 75 -18.72 2.64 -15.24
C SER A 75 -19.37 3.45 -14.11
N ARG A 76 -18.74 3.53 -12.94
CA ARG A 76 -19.24 4.26 -11.78
C ARG A 76 -18.41 5.52 -11.55
N GLY A 77 -19.06 6.68 -11.53
CA GLY A 77 -18.49 7.85 -10.86
C GLY A 77 -18.47 7.56 -9.37
N LEU A 78 -17.31 7.12 -8.86
CA LEU A 78 -17.14 6.85 -7.43
C LEU A 78 -17.21 8.17 -6.65
N ALA A 79 -17.87 8.13 -5.50
CA ALA A 79 -17.89 9.28 -4.61
C ALA A 79 -16.52 9.42 -3.92
N ASP A 80 -16.15 10.65 -3.55
CA ASP A 80 -14.83 10.95 -2.95
C ASP A 80 -14.50 10.05 -1.74
N HIS A 81 -15.49 9.78 -0.89
CA HIS A 81 -15.33 8.91 0.28
C HIS A 81 -15.03 7.44 -0.07
N GLU A 82 -15.47 6.95 -1.23
CA GLU A 82 -15.13 5.60 -1.72
C GLU A 82 -13.68 5.55 -2.20
N LEU A 83 -13.22 6.62 -2.87
CA LEU A 83 -11.82 6.75 -3.27
C LEU A 83 -10.89 6.87 -2.07
N ASP A 84 -11.29 7.58 -1.01
CA ASP A 84 -10.49 7.70 0.21
C ASP A 84 -10.29 6.35 0.92
N LYS A 85 -11.30 5.48 0.87
CA LYS A 85 -11.18 4.09 1.34
C LYS A 85 -10.18 3.29 0.50
N ILE A 86 -10.27 3.38 -0.83
CA ILE A 86 -9.34 2.70 -1.74
C ILE A 86 -7.91 3.21 -1.54
N ARG A 87 -7.72 4.53 -1.41
CA ARG A 87 -6.43 5.16 -1.12
C ARG A 87 -5.84 4.64 0.19
N ALA A 88 -6.63 4.62 1.26
CA ALA A 88 -6.17 4.14 2.57
C ALA A 88 -5.78 2.65 2.53
N TYR A 89 -6.59 1.82 1.88
CA TYR A 89 -6.30 0.40 1.68
C TYR A 89 -5.01 0.19 0.87
N LEU A 90 -4.88 0.86 -0.29
CA LEU A 90 -3.69 0.73 -1.14
C LEU A 90 -2.43 1.26 -0.44
N ALA A 91 -2.53 2.32 0.35
CA ALA A 91 -1.43 2.81 1.17
C ALA A 91 -1.00 1.79 2.24
N TYR A 92 -1.96 1.13 2.90
CA TYR A 92 -1.67 0.01 3.80
C TYR A 92 -0.96 -1.15 3.10
N VAL A 93 -1.44 -1.56 1.92
CA VAL A 93 -0.84 -2.62 1.10
C VAL A 93 0.60 -2.24 0.74
N TYR A 94 0.82 -1.04 0.20
CA TYR A 94 2.15 -0.55 -0.18
C TYR A 94 3.13 -0.61 1.01
N ILE A 95 2.75 -0.04 2.16
CA ILE A 95 3.63 -0.01 3.34
C ILE A 95 3.90 -1.43 3.83
N SER A 96 2.89 -2.30 3.88
CA SER A 96 3.03 -3.68 4.36
C SER A 96 3.96 -4.52 3.49
N LEU A 97 3.80 -4.45 2.16
CA LEU A 97 4.67 -5.14 1.19
C LEU A 97 6.12 -4.62 1.29
N THR A 98 6.27 -3.30 1.27
CA THR A 98 7.58 -2.64 1.33
C THR A 98 8.30 -2.97 2.65
N TYR A 99 7.57 -2.98 3.77
CA TYR A 99 8.12 -3.33 5.06
C TYR A 99 8.54 -4.81 5.15
N GLY A 100 7.72 -5.72 4.61
CA GLY A 100 8.03 -7.14 4.53
C GLY A 100 9.35 -7.40 3.80
N VAL A 101 9.49 -6.83 2.60
CA VAL A 101 10.67 -7.00 1.74
C VAL A 101 11.92 -6.37 2.35
N ILE A 102 11.86 -5.12 2.82
CA ILE A 102 13.05 -4.36 3.21
C ILE A 102 13.53 -4.71 4.62
N TRP A 103 12.61 -4.92 5.56
CA TRP A 103 12.96 -4.89 6.99
C TRP A 103 12.73 -6.21 7.72
N ARG A 104 11.77 -7.02 7.28
CA ARG A 104 11.34 -8.19 8.06
C ARG A 104 12.11 -9.47 7.71
N GLY A 105 12.56 -9.60 6.46
CA GLY A 105 13.16 -10.85 5.94
C GLY A 105 12.18 -12.02 6.03
N LYS A 106 12.67 -13.27 6.00
CA LYS A 106 11.88 -14.53 6.05
C LYS A 106 11.13 -14.79 7.38
N ARG A 107 10.62 -13.78 8.08
CA ARG A 107 9.83 -13.96 9.32
C ARG A 107 8.34 -13.80 9.03
N ASP A 108 7.60 -14.86 9.31
CA ASP A 108 6.17 -15.04 9.06
C ASP A 108 5.32 -13.95 9.74
N LEU A 109 4.97 -12.90 8.99
CA LEU A 109 3.63 -12.34 9.15
C LEU A 109 2.71 -13.21 8.29
N PRO A 110 1.45 -13.45 8.67
CA PRO A 110 0.49 -13.97 7.71
C PRO A 110 0.54 -13.09 6.46
N ASN A 111 1.07 -13.66 5.38
CA ASN A 111 1.05 -13.13 4.02
C ASN A 111 -0.39 -13.18 3.49
N SER A 112 -1.36 -12.67 4.25
CA SER A 112 -2.67 -12.34 3.72
C SER A 112 -2.48 -11.11 2.84
N CYS A 113 -1.79 -11.30 1.72
CA CYS A 113 -1.82 -10.38 0.60
C CYS A 113 -3.30 -10.35 0.17
N PRO A 114 -4.01 -9.24 0.35
CA PRO A 114 -5.45 -9.27 0.21
C PRO A 114 -5.87 -9.50 -1.25
N LEU A 115 -6.93 -10.30 -1.43
CA LEU A 115 -7.34 -10.95 -2.67
C LEU A 115 -7.74 -9.98 -3.82
N TRP A 116 -7.83 -8.67 -3.57
CA TRP A 116 -8.40 -7.71 -4.51
C TRP A 116 -7.49 -6.50 -4.85
N ILE A 117 -6.18 -6.55 -4.54
CA ILE A 117 -5.23 -5.45 -4.86
C ILE A 117 -5.28 -5.04 -6.34
N SER A 118 -5.42 -5.98 -7.27
CA SER A 118 -5.54 -5.68 -8.70
C SER A 118 -6.78 -4.84 -9.00
N VAL A 119 -7.93 -5.21 -8.42
CA VAL A 119 -9.19 -4.47 -8.58
C VAL A 119 -9.08 -3.08 -7.95
N ALA A 120 -8.47 -2.96 -6.76
CA ALA A 120 -8.23 -1.69 -6.09
C ALA A 120 -7.37 -0.74 -6.93
N THR A 121 -6.24 -1.26 -7.46
CA THR A 121 -5.31 -0.48 -8.27
C THR A 121 -5.91 -0.07 -9.60
N GLU A 122 -6.64 -0.95 -10.28
CA GLU A 122 -7.37 -0.61 -11.50
C GLU A 122 -8.44 0.46 -11.24
N THR A 123 -9.23 0.27 -10.19
CA THR A 123 -10.30 1.22 -9.83
C THR A 123 -9.73 2.61 -9.55
N LEU A 124 -8.67 2.71 -8.75
CA LEU A 124 -8.03 3.99 -8.45
C LEU A 124 -7.39 4.61 -9.70
N GLN A 125 -6.80 3.79 -10.58
CA GLN A 125 -6.19 4.27 -11.82
C GLN A 125 -7.22 4.89 -12.79
N TYR A 126 -8.41 4.29 -12.92
CA TYR A 126 -9.47 4.83 -13.78
C TYR A 126 -10.18 6.04 -13.17
N ASN A 127 -10.22 6.14 -11.84
CA ASN A 127 -10.90 7.20 -11.11
C ASN A 127 -9.92 8.18 -10.45
N ALA A 128 -8.69 8.28 -10.97
CA ALA A 128 -7.65 9.13 -10.40
C ALA A 128 -8.09 10.61 -10.42
N GLN A 129 -8.08 11.25 -9.25
CA GLN A 129 -8.45 12.67 -9.10
C GLN A 129 -7.23 13.56 -8.93
N VAL A 130 -6.14 13.02 -8.40
CA VAL A 130 -4.88 13.74 -8.14
C VAL A 130 -3.67 12.91 -8.57
N ASP A 131 -2.53 13.56 -8.85
CA ASP A 131 -1.29 12.88 -9.24
C ASP A 131 -0.82 11.83 -8.21
N GLY A 132 -1.17 12.05 -6.94
CA GLY A 132 -0.94 11.11 -5.85
C GLY A 132 -1.60 9.75 -6.06
N ASP A 133 -2.75 9.68 -6.73
CA ASP A 133 -3.48 8.44 -6.98
C ASP A 133 -2.71 7.54 -7.95
N SER A 134 -2.25 8.12 -9.07
CA SER A 134 -1.42 7.39 -10.04
C SER A 134 -0.06 7.00 -9.45
N THR A 135 0.53 7.88 -8.61
CA THR A 135 1.76 7.57 -7.89
C THR A 135 1.57 6.39 -6.93
N LEU A 136 0.48 6.37 -6.17
CA LEU A 136 0.16 5.30 -5.23
C LEU A 136 -0.05 3.96 -5.97
N VAL A 137 -0.78 3.96 -7.09
CA VAL A 137 -0.95 2.76 -7.93
C VAL A 137 0.41 2.22 -8.37
N ALA A 138 1.29 3.08 -8.86
CA ALA A 138 2.62 2.67 -9.31
C ALA A 138 3.48 2.11 -8.16
N LEU A 139 3.43 2.74 -6.98
CA LEU A 139 4.13 2.28 -5.77
C LEU A 139 3.65 0.90 -5.32
N VAL A 140 2.33 0.66 -5.29
CA VAL A 140 1.76 -0.64 -4.93
C VAL A 140 2.22 -1.72 -5.90
N ARG A 141 2.07 -1.48 -7.21
CA ARG A 141 2.47 -2.44 -8.24
C ARG A 141 3.97 -2.80 -8.14
N THR A 142 4.82 -1.78 -7.99
CA THR A 142 6.26 -1.97 -7.82
C THR A 142 6.57 -2.79 -6.56
N SER A 143 5.94 -2.49 -5.42
CA SER A 143 6.15 -3.24 -4.18
C SER A 143 5.61 -4.67 -4.23
N SER A 144 4.53 -4.92 -4.98
CA SER A 144 4.04 -6.27 -5.27
C SER A 144 5.07 -7.07 -6.07
N LEU A 145 5.65 -6.47 -7.11
CA LEU A 145 6.70 -7.13 -7.91
C LEU A 145 7.94 -7.44 -7.07
N PHE A 146 8.39 -6.52 -6.20
CA PHE A 146 9.48 -6.80 -5.27
C PHE A 146 9.16 -7.95 -4.31
N THR A 147 7.91 -8.03 -3.86
CA THR A 147 7.45 -9.12 -3.00
C THR A 147 7.50 -10.46 -3.75
N ASP A 148 7.01 -10.48 -4.99
CA ASP A 148 7.05 -11.67 -5.85
C ASP A 148 8.49 -12.17 -6.07
N VAL A 149 9.43 -11.26 -6.36
CA VAL A 149 10.86 -11.59 -6.50
C VAL A 149 11.42 -12.16 -5.20
N SER A 150 11.11 -11.56 -4.06
CA SER A 150 11.59 -12.01 -2.75
C SER A 150 11.07 -13.41 -2.37
N GLY A 151 9.94 -13.83 -2.95
CA GLY A 151 9.35 -15.15 -2.77
C GLY A 151 9.98 -16.27 -3.60
N ILE A 152 10.78 -15.94 -4.63
CA ILE A 152 11.45 -16.93 -5.47
C ILE A 152 12.55 -17.63 -4.66
N LYS A 153 12.40 -18.94 -4.48
CA LYS A 153 13.40 -19.75 -3.76
C LYS A 153 14.60 -20.02 -4.66
N GLU A 154 15.78 -19.79 -4.13
CA GLU A 154 17.04 -20.13 -4.78
C GLU A 154 17.11 -21.63 -5.08
N GLY A 155 17.37 -22.00 -6.33
CA GLY A 155 17.38 -23.40 -6.80
C GLY A 155 16.05 -23.91 -7.35
N ASP A 156 15.00 -23.08 -7.43
CA ASP A 156 13.79 -23.42 -8.17
C ASP A 156 14.12 -23.54 -9.67
N SER A 157 13.78 -24.67 -10.28
CA SER A 157 13.91 -24.90 -11.73
C SER A 157 13.23 -23.82 -12.57
N GLN A 158 12.21 -23.15 -12.03
CA GLN A 158 11.46 -22.09 -12.68
C GLN A 158 11.97 -20.67 -12.34
N MET A 159 12.99 -20.54 -11.48
CA MET A 159 13.52 -19.23 -11.01
C MET A 159 13.86 -18.29 -12.17
N ALA A 160 14.58 -18.77 -13.18
CA ALA A 160 14.99 -17.94 -14.32
C ALA A 160 13.78 -17.43 -15.13
N ALA A 161 12.76 -18.28 -15.32
CA ALA A 161 11.55 -17.90 -16.03
C ALA A 161 10.68 -16.93 -15.21
N ASN A 162 10.55 -17.15 -13.90
CA ASN A 162 9.82 -16.26 -13.00
C ASN A 162 10.48 -14.87 -12.95
N CYS A 163 11.81 -14.81 -12.85
CA CYS A 163 12.56 -13.55 -12.91
C CYS A 163 12.34 -12.82 -14.24
N GLN A 164 12.33 -13.53 -15.37
CA GLN A 164 12.08 -12.90 -16.69
C GLN A 164 10.67 -12.31 -16.82
N VAL A 165 9.65 -12.98 -16.29
CA VAL A 165 8.27 -12.47 -16.29
C VAL A 165 8.17 -11.20 -15.44
N ILE A 166 8.77 -11.20 -14.25
CA ILE A 166 8.75 -10.04 -13.35
C ILE A 166 9.53 -8.86 -13.95
N LEU A 167 10.72 -9.11 -14.53
CA LEU A 167 11.50 -8.07 -15.20
C LEU A 167 10.72 -7.41 -16.34
N ARG A 168 10.01 -8.19 -17.16
CA ARG A 168 9.18 -7.65 -18.24
C ARG A 168 8.06 -6.75 -17.70
N ARG A 169 7.38 -7.17 -16.63
CA ARG A 169 6.35 -6.34 -15.98
C ARG A 169 6.93 -5.03 -15.43
N LEU A 170 8.10 -5.09 -14.79
CA LEU A 170 8.80 -3.89 -14.31
C LEU A 170 9.16 -2.93 -15.45
N GLU A 171 9.62 -3.45 -16.58
CA GLU A 171 9.93 -2.63 -17.77
C GLU A 171 8.68 -1.95 -18.33
N GLU A 172 7.58 -2.69 -18.45
CA GLU A 172 6.27 -2.17 -18.90
C GLU A 172 5.76 -1.04 -17.97
N GLU A 173 5.77 -1.27 -16.66
CA GLU A 173 5.34 -0.28 -15.67
C GLU A 173 6.25 0.95 -15.64
N PHE A 174 7.57 0.77 -15.77
CA PHE A 174 8.52 1.88 -15.84
C PHE A 174 8.31 2.75 -17.09
N LEU A 175 8.04 2.12 -18.24
CA LEU A 175 7.71 2.82 -19.48
C LEU A 175 6.40 3.61 -19.37
N GLU A 176 5.37 3.02 -18.77
CA GLU A 176 4.09 3.70 -18.49
C GLU A 176 4.30 4.91 -17.58
N MET A 177 5.03 4.74 -16.48
CA MET A 177 5.36 5.81 -15.54
C MET A 177 6.17 6.93 -16.21
N GLN A 178 7.19 6.61 -17.01
CA GLN A 178 7.97 7.62 -17.73
C GLN A 178 7.10 8.40 -18.72
N THR A 179 6.17 7.73 -19.39
CA THR A 179 5.26 8.36 -20.35
C THR A 179 4.29 9.31 -19.63
N ASN A 180 3.76 8.91 -18.47
CA ASN A 180 2.88 9.75 -17.66
C ASN A 180 3.62 10.97 -17.08
N THR A 181 4.84 10.79 -16.57
CA THR A 181 5.68 11.90 -16.10
C THR A 181 6.03 12.88 -17.22
N LYS A 182 6.34 12.38 -18.43
CA LYS A 182 6.59 13.25 -19.59
C LYS A 182 5.37 14.08 -19.96
N LYS A 183 4.16 13.51 -19.94
CA LYS A 183 2.90 14.23 -20.20
C LYS A 183 2.68 15.36 -19.19
N LEU A 184 2.96 15.12 -17.90
CA LEU A 184 2.88 16.13 -16.85
C LEU A 184 3.85 17.29 -17.09
N ILE A 185 5.10 16.98 -17.49
CA ILE A 185 6.12 18.01 -17.79
C ILE A 185 5.73 18.85 -19.02
N THR A 186 5.16 18.23 -20.06
CA THR A 186 4.74 18.95 -21.27
C THR A 186 3.45 19.75 -21.09
N GLY A 187 2.56 19.33 -20.18
CA GLY A 187 1.29 20.02 -19.91
C GLY A 187 1.39 21.25 -19.00
N ILE A 188 2.54 21.48 -18.35
CA ILE A 188 2.83 22.69 -17.56
C ILE A 188 3.29 23.87 -18.46
N GLY A 189 3.43 23.62 -19.77
CA GLY A 189 3.95 24.58 -20.76
C GLY A 189 2.92 25.41 -21.53
N ASP A 190 1.61 25.22 -21.32
CA ASP A 190 0.53 25.95 -22.01
C ASP A 190 -0.29 26.84 -21.06
#